data_AF-A0A166HDN9-F1
#
_entry.id   AF-A0A166HDN9-F1
#
_cell.length_a   1.000
_cell.length_b   1.000
_cell.length_c   1.000
_cell.angle_alpha   90.00
_cell.angle_beta   90.00
_cell.angle_gamma   90.00
#
_symmetry.space_group_name_H-M   'P 1'
#
loop_
_entity.id
_entity.type
_entity.pdbx_description
1 polymer ?
#
loop_
_entity_poly.entity_id
_entity_poly.type
_entity_poly.pdbx_seq_one_letter_code
_entity_poly.pdbx_strand_id
1 'polypeptide(L)'
;MSSQTTRTKRPSTRNAVLADDLGVLTEGSDSTEYGLRQQLLEKDKQNDKLSDRIHELQEQLAQRPSLEDVMKLRREYQNLDLLLQGTQRENERCMAELERAKTREKLLEKELANLVGDNWQTNLGLSPGPAAVRSSHAPRMRQFGFQAETSEPASPPIEGEVNPTGMQSAQLEHLENIRMLVLGMDQKLSSRADTLEKLVQRADSELAKVKQASVALQGS
;
A
#
# COMPACT_ATOMS: atom_id res chain seq x y z
N MET A 1 -5.66 -46.16 -14.56
CA MET A 1 -6.06 -46.96 -15.74
C MET A 1 -6.51 -46.00 -16.83
N SER A 2 -6.29 -46.39 -18.08
CA SER A 2 -6.67 -45.71 -19.34
C SER A 2 -5.65 -44.74 -19.94
N SER A 3 -4.66 -45.36 -20.60
CA SER A 3 -3.89 -44.78 -21.70
C SER A 3 -4.78 -44.68 -22.95
N GLN A 4 -4.68 -43.59 -23.71
CA GLN A 4 -5.20 -43.55 -25.09
C GLN A 4 -4.20 -42.87 -26.03
N THR A 5 -3.45 -43.72 -26.71
CA THR A 5 -2.63 -43.42 -27.89
C THR A 5 -3.54 -43.25 -29.10
N THR A 6 -3.51 -42.09 -29.76
CA THR A 6 -4.09 -41.93 -31.11
C THR A 6 -2.97 -41.68 -32.11
N ARG A 7 -2.62 -42.76 -32.82
CA ARG A 7 -1.67 -42.83 -33.93
C ARG A 7 -2.35 -42.27 -35.18
N THR A 8 -2.03 -41.04 -35.57
CA THR A 8 -2.49 -40.44 -36.82
C THR A 8 -1.76 -41.03 -38.03
N LYS A 9 -2.55 -41.29 -39.08
CA LYS A 9 -2.21 -42.04 -40.28
C LYS A 9 -1.24 -41.26 -41.18
N ARG A 10 -0.14 -41.90 -41.57
CA ARG A 10 0.74 -41.49 -42.68
C ARG A 10 -0.04 -41.54 -44.01
N PRO A 11 0.00 -40.51 -44.87
CA PRO A 11 -0.47 -40.64 -46.23
C PRO A 11 0.49 -41.52 -47.03
N SER A 12 -0.07 -42.53 -47.68
CA SER A 12 0.62 -43.42 -48.61
C SER A 12 0.86 -42.65 -49.92
N THR A 13 2.10 -42.21 -50.15
CA THR A 13 2.53 -41.77 -51.49
C THR A 13 2.79 -43.01 -52.33
N ARG A 14 1.81 -43.31 -53.16
CA ARG A 14 1.79 -44.35 -54.18
C ARG A 14 2.63 -43.88 -55.37
N ASN A 15 3.96 -43.97 -55.26
CA ASN A 15 4.85 -43.79 -56.42
C ASN A 15 5.06 -45.15 -57.10
N ALA A 16 4.17 -45.47 -58.03
CA ALA A 16 4.40 -46.49 -59.04
C ALA A 16 4.96 -45.80 -60.29
N VAL A 17 6.29 -45.75 -60.42
CA VAL A 17 6.97 -45.51 -61.69
C VAL A 17 8.16 -46.47 -61.71
N LEU A 18 7.95 -47.60 -62.38
CA LEU A 18 8.97 -48.57 -62.72
C LEU A 18 8.99 -48.62 -64.26
N ALA A 19 10.20 -48.57 -64.79
CA ALA A 19 10.61 -48.73 -66.18
C ALA A 19 10.78 -47.45 -67.00
N ASP A 20 12.03 -47.28 -67.42
CA ASP A 20 12.49 -46.64 -68.66
C ASP A 20 12.76 -45.13 -68.64
N ASP A 21 13.86 -44.72 -67.99
CA ASP A 21 14.72 -43.63 -68.49
C ASP A 21 16.01 -43.54 -67.67
N LEU A 22 17.04 -44.34 -67.96
CA LEU A 22 18.36 -44.18 -67.33
C LEU A 22 19.25 -43.16 -68.08
N GLY A 23 18.70 -42.44 -69.07
CA GLY A 23 19.43 -41.47 -69.90
C GLY A 23 18.99 -40.01 -69.77
N VAL A 24 17.88 -39.71 -69.09
CA VAL A 24 17.29 -38.35 -68.98
C VAL A 24 17.11 -37.91 -67.51
N LEU A 25 17.58 -38.70 -66.55
CA LEU A 25 17.35 -38.43 -65.13
C LEU A 25 18.23 -37.33 -64.53
N THR A 26 19.26 -36.83 -65.21
CA THR A 26 20.12 -35.77 -64.66
C THR A 26 19.49 -34.38 -64.78
N GLU A 27 18.81 -34.07 -65.88
CA GLU A 27 18.20 -32.74 -66.07
C GLU A 27 16.88 -32.59 -65.28
N GLY A 28 16.14 -33.68 -65.08
CA GLY A 28 14.98 -33.72 -64.20
C GLY A 28 15.36 -33.76 -62.71
N SER A 29 16.46 -34.44 -62.34
CA SER A 29 16.94 -34.47 -60.96
C SER A 29 17.33 -33.08 -60.49
N ASP A 30 17.99 -32.29 -61.34
CA ASP A 30 18.44 -30.93 -61.00
C ASP A 30 17.25 -30.00 -60.69
N SER A 31 16.13 -30.14 -61.40
CA SER A 31 14.90 -29.37 -61.12
C SER A 31 14.21 -29.83 -59.83
N THR A 32 14.18 -31.13 -59.54
CA THR A 32 13.61 -31.65 -58.28
C THR A 32 14.48 -31.30 -57.08
N GLU A 33 15.80 -31.35 -57.25
CA GLU A 33 16.77 -30.95 -56.25
C GLU A 33 16.67 -29.46 -55.94
N TYR A 34 16.54 -28.61 -56.97
CA TYR A 34 16.30 -27.18 -56.80
C TYR A 34 15.02 -26.90 -55.99
N GLY A 35 13.92 -27.61 -56.29
CA GLY A 35 12.66 -27.52 -55.54
C GLY A 35 12.82 -27.92 -54.06
N LEU A 36 13.56 -28.99 -53.78
CA LEU A 36 13.85 -29.44 -52.41
C LEU A 36 14.74 -28.45 -51.65
N ARG A 37 15.72 -27.82 -52.30
CA ARG A 37 16.55 -26.76 -51.71
C ARG A 37 15.73 -25.53 -51.33
N GLN A 38 14.81 -25.10 -52.21
CA GLN A 38 13.88 -24.00 -51.90
C GLN A 38 12.94 -24.35 -50.74
N GLN A 39 12.42 -25.59 -50.73
CA GLN A 39 11.56 -26.05 -49.64
C GLN A 39 12.33 -26.12 -48.31
N LEU A 40 13.59 -26.55 -48.32
CA LEU A 40 14.45 -26.57 -47.14
C LEU A 40 14.67 -25.14 -46.62
N LEU A 41 15.01 -24.19 -47.49
CA LEU A 41 15.18 -22.79 -47.11
C LEU A 41 13.91 -22.17 -46.53
N GLU A 42 12.75 -22.49 -47.10
CA GLU A 42 11.46 -22.02 -46.57
C GLU A 42 11.17 -22.65 -45.21
N LYS A 43 11.55 -23.92 -45.01
CA LYS A 43 11.42 -24.60 -43.72
C LYS A 43 12.38 -24.05 -42.67
N ASP A 44 13.61 -23.71 -43.04
CA ASP A 44 14.59 -23.07 -42.15
C ASP A 44 14.08 -21.70 -41.71
N LYS A 45 13.60 -20.87 -42.65
CA LYS A 45 12.96 -19.58 -42.32
C LYS A 45 11.75 -19.74 -41.40
N GLN A 46 10.93 -20.78 -41.60
CA GLN A 46 9.81 -21.07 -40.72
C GLN A 46 10.29 -21.50 -39.33
N ASN A 47 11.38 -22.26 -39.25
CA ASN A 47 11.98 -22.71 -38.01
C ASN A 47 12.58 -21.55 -37.21
N ASP A 48 13.26 -20.60 -37.89
CA ASP A 48 13.76 -19.38 -37.29
C ASP A 48 12.61 -18.55 -36.68
N LYS A 49 11.54 -18.33 -37.46
CA LYS A 49 10.34 -17.61 -36.98
C LYS A 49 9.70 -18.28 -35.77
N LEU A 50 9.65 -19.61 -35.75
CA LEU A 50 9.11 -20.36 -34.62
C LEU A 50 10.04 -20.27 -33.39
N SER A 51 11.35 -20.31 -33.61
CA SER A 51 12.34 -20.15 -32.54
C SER A 51 12.29 -18.76 -31.92
N ASP A 52 12.19 -17.72 -32.74
CA ASP A 52 11.97 -16.33 -32.29
C ASP A 52 10.69 -16.22 -31.46
N ARG A 53 9.59 -16.82 -31.95
CA ARG A 53 8.32 -16.82 -31.23
C ARG A 53 8.39 -17.57 -29.91
N ILE A 54 9.12 -18.68 -29.84
CA ILE A 54 9.34 -19.43 -28.61
C ILE A 54 10.13 -18.58 -27.62
N HIS A 55 11.19 -17.91 -28.05
CA HIS A 55 11.96 -17.01 -27.21
C HIS A 55 11.13 -15.84 -26.68
N GLU A 56 10.32 -15.20 -27.53
CA GLU A 56 9.40 -14.13 -27.13
C GLU A 56 8.40 -14.62 -26.08
N LEU A 57 7.82 -15.80 -26.28
CA LEU A 57 6.88 -16.38 -25.33
C LEU A 57 7.54 -16.77 -24.00
N GLN A 58 8.78 -17.25 -24.03
CA GLN A 58 9.55 -17.54 -22.82
C GLN A 58 9.85 -16.27 -22.03
N GLU A 59 10.22 -15.19 -22.71
CA GLU A 59 10.44 -13.88 -22.10
C GLU A 59 9.15 -13.34 -21.47
N GLN A 60 8.02 -13.41 -22.18
CA GLN A 60 6.70 -13.04 -21.63
C GLN A 60 6.32 -13.89 -20.42
N LEU A 61 6.68 -15.18 -20.40
CA LEU A 61 6.42 -16.06 -19.27
C LEU A 61 7.29 -15.69 -18.06
N ALA A 62 8.55 -15.34 -18.28
CA ALA A 62 9.49 -14.92 -17.25
C ALA A 62 9.11 -13.57 -16.62
N GLN A 63 8.47 -12.68 -17.37
CA GLN A 63 7.97 -11.40 -16.88
C GLN A 63 6.70 -11.52 -16.02
N ARG A 64 6.04 -12.69 -15.97
CA ARG A 64 4.83 -12.84 -15.17
C ARG A 64 5.17 -12.83 -13.68
N PRO A 65 4.54 -11.95 -12.87
CA PRO A 65 4.71 -11.98 -11.43
C PRO A 65 4.20 -13.31 -10.88
N SER A 66 4.83 -13.77 -9.80
CA SER A 66 4.42 -15.03 -9.17
C SER A 66 2.99 -14.92 -8.63
N LEU A 67 2.26 -16.03 -8.63
CA LEU A 67 0.91 -16.06 -8.08
C LEU A 67 0.92 -15.65 -6.59
N GLU A 68 1.98 -16.02 -5.86
CA GLU A 68 2.14 -15.67 -4.46
C GLU A 68 2.23 -14.15 -4.26
N ASP A 69 2.99 -13.45 -5.11
CA ASP A 69 3.12 -11.98 -5.04
C ASP A 69 1.80 -11.29 -5.35
N VAL A 70 1.07 -11.77 -6.35
CA VAL A 70 -0.27 -11.25 -6.68
C VAL A 70 -1.24 -11.48 -5.50
N MET A 71 -1.16 -12.62 -4.82
CA MET A 71 -1.99 -12.91 -3.64
C MET A 71 -1.60 -12.07 -2.43
N LYS A 72 -0.30 -11.85 -2.19
CA LYS A 72 0.19 -10.93 -1.15
C LYS A 72 -0.32 -9.52 -1.38
N LEU A 73 -0.16 -9.00 -2.60
CA LEU A 73 -0.61 -7.66 -2.97
C LEU A 73 -2.13 -7.49 -2.82
N ARG A 74 -2.92 -8.50 -3.19
CA ARG A 74 -4.39 -8.50 -2.97
C ARG A 74 -4.75 -8.43 -1.49
N ARG A 75 -4.07 -9.20 -0.63
CA ARG A 75 -4.28 -9.18 0.82
C ARG A 75 -3.89 -7.82 1.43
N GLU A 76 -2.78 -7.26 1.00
CA GLU A 76 -2.33 -5.93 1.43
C GLU A 76 -3.32 -4.84 1.03
N TYR A 77 -3.79 -4.86 -0.21
CA TYR A 77 -4.82 -3.94 -0.69
C TYR A 77 -6.11 -4.04 0.14
N GLN A 78 -6.57 -5.27 0.40
CA GLN A 78 -7.75 -5.50 1.23
C GLN A 78 -7.55 -4.99 2.67
N ASN A 79 -6.35 -5.16 3.23
CA ASN A 79 -6.02 -4.65 4.56
C ASN A 79 -5.99 -3.12 4.60
N LEU A 80 -5.39 -2.49 3.58
CA LEU A 80 -5.35 -1.03 3.44
C LEU A 80 -6.75 -0.44 3.29
N ASP A 81 -7.63 -1.10 2.53
CA ASP A 81 -9.02 -0.66 2.39
C ASP A 81 -9.77 -0.71 3.73
N LEU A 82 -9.58 -1.77 4.51
CA LEU A 82 -10.16 -1.87 5.85
C LEU A 82 -9.66 -0.76 6.78
N LEU A 83 -8.36 -0.45 6.74
CA LEU A 83 -7.76 0.62 7.54
C LEU A 83 -8.26 2.00 7.11
N LEU A 84 -8.37 2.23 5.80
CA LEU A 84 -8.90 3.47 5.24
C LEU A 84 -10.34 3.70 5.70
N GLN A 85 -11.19 2.68 5.57
CA GLN A 85 -12.57 2.77 6.05
C GLN A 85 -12.64 3.01 7.56
N GLY A 86 -11.78 2.36 8.35
CA GLY A 86 -11.68 2.60 9.80
C GLY A 86 -11.32 4.06 10.12
N THR A 87 -10.33 4.60 9.41
CA THR A 87 -9.87 5.99 9.57
C THR A 87 -10.93 7.01 9.17
N GLN A 88 -11.66 6.75 8.09
CA GLN A 88 -12.76 7.62 7.64
C GLN A 88 -13.89 7.67 8.67
N ARG A 89 -14.32 6.52 9.19
CA ARG A 89 -15.34 6.45 10.25
C ARG A 89 -14.92 7.21 11.50
N GLU A 90 -13.65 7.10 11.90
CA GLU A 90 -13.14 7.81 13.07
C GLU A 90 -13.04 9.32 12.82
N ASN A 91 -12.64 9.76 11.63
CA ASN A 91 -12.67 11.18 11.25
C ASN A 91 -14.08 11.76 11.30
N GLU A 92 -15.08 11.04 10.75
CA GLU A 92 -16.48 11.46 10.81
C GLU A 92 -16.98 11.60 12.25
N ARG A 93 -16.62 10.63 13.11
CA ARG A 93 -16.93 10.67 14.54
C ARG A 93 -16.29 11.89 15.21
N CYS A 94 -15.01 12.12 14.99
CA CYS A 94 -14.26 13.25 15.55
C CYS A 94 -14.86 14.59 15.11
N MET A 95 -15.20 14.74 13.84
CA MET A 95 -15.88 15.94 13.32
C MET A 95 -17.23 16.16 14.01
N ALA A 96 -18.02 15.10 14.21
CA ALA A 96 -19.30 15.20 14.93
C ALA A 96 -19.12 15.56 16.42
N GLU A 97 -18.08 15.06 17.08
CA GLU A 97 -17.75 15.42 18.46
C GLU A 97 -17.30 16.89 18.56
N LEU A 98 -16.49 17.36 17.61
CA LEU A 98 -16.04 18.75 17.52
C LEU A 98 -17.21 19.72 17.30
N GLU A 99 -18.17 19.38 16.43
CA GLU A 99 -19.37 20.20 16.24
C GLU A 99 -20.26 20.23 17.49
N ARG A 100 -20.38 19.11 18.23
CA ARG A 100 -21.06 19.12 19.55
C ARG A 100 -20.34 20.00 20.56
N ALA A 101 -19.01 19.98 20.59
CA ALA A 101 -18.22 20.86 21.47
C ALA A 101 -18.44 22.34 21.13
N LYS A 102 -18.39 22.71 19.84
CA LYS A 102 -18.67 24.08 19.37
C LYS A 102 -20.07 24.56 19.74
N THR A 103 -21.09 23.72 19.57
CA THR A 103 -22.47 24.10 19.95
C THR A 103 -22.60 24.33 21.45
N ARG A 104 -21.95 23.49 22.28
CA ARG A 104 -21.89 23.67 23.73
C ARG A 104 -21.13 24.93 24.11
N GLU A 105 -20.00 25.21 23.48
CA GLU A 105 -19.20 26.42 23.68
C GLU A 105 -20.04 27.66 23.42
N LYS A 106 -20.70 27.76 22.26
CA LYS A 106 -21.59 28.88 21.93
C LYS A 106 -22.72 29.09 22.94
N LEU A 107 -23.27 28.00 23.50
CA LEU A 107 -24.29 28.10 24.54
C LEU A 107 -23.71 28.70 25.82
N LEU A 108 -22.53 28.23 26.25
CA LEU A 108 -21.85 28.77 27.42
C LEU A 108 -21.44 30.23 27.23
N GLU A 109 -20.95 30.61 26.04
CA GLU A 109 -20.65 32.01 25.69
C GLU A 109 -21.89 32.89 25.77
N LYS A 110 -23.05 32.39 25.33
CA LYS A 110 -24.33 33.09 25.45
C LYS A 110 -24.75 33.27 26.92
N GLU A 111 -24.61 32.25 27.75
CA GLU A 111 -24.93 32.37 29.19
C GLU A 111 -23.96 33.32 29.92
N LEU A 112 -22.68 33.33 29.55
CA LEU A 112 -21.71 34.29 30.07
C LEU A 112 -22.09 35.73 29.68
N ALA A 113 -22.50 35.94 28.42
CA ALA A 113 -23.00 37.23 27.96
C ALA A 113 -24.28 37.65 28.71
N ASN A 114 -25.20 36.72 28.99
CA ASN A 114 -26.40 37.00 29.77
C ASN A 114 -26.09 37.43 31.21
N LEU A 115 -25.11 36.80 31.87
CA LEU A 115 -24.80 37.03 33.28
C LEU A 115 -23.87 38.23 33.53
N VAL A 116 -22.87 38.42 32.67
CA VAL A 116 -21.77 39.40 32.87
C VAL A 116 -21.81 40.52 31.83
N GLY A 117 -22.74 40.45 30.87
CA GLY A 117 -22.84 41.35 29.72
C GLY A 117 -21.97 40.90 28.54
N ASP A 118 -22.18 41.51 27.38
CA ASP A 118 -21.48 41.16 26.13
C ASP A 118 -19.94 41.26 26.23
N ASN A 119 -19.43 42.10 27.14
CA ASN A 119 -18.00 42.27 27.42
C ASN A 119 -17.45 41.26 28.46
N TRP A 120 -18.09 40.10 28.63
CA TRP A 120 -17.69 39.10 29.62
C TRP A 120 -16.21 38.70 29.49
N GLN A 121 -15.66 38.66 28.27
CA GLN A 121 -14.24 38.40 28.03
C GLN A 121 -13.35 39.47 28.68
N THR A 122 -13.65 40.74 28.43
CA THR A 122 -12.91 41.88 29.02
C THR A 122 -13.09 41.97 30.53
N ASN A 123 -14.32 41.73 31.02
CA ASN A 123 -14.66 41.76 32.44
C ASN A 123 -13.94 40.64 33.22
N LEU A 124 -13.72 39.49 32.60
CA LEU A 124 -12.94 38.38 33.17
C LEU A 124 -11.43 38.48 32.89
N GLY A 125 -10.95 39.55 32.23
CA GLY A 125 -9.55 39.70 31.85
C GLY A 125 -9.07 38.67 30.81
N LEU A 126 -10.00 38.00 30.13
CA LEU A 126 -9.75 37.09 29.01
C LEU A 126 -9.57 37.95 27.76
N SER A 127 -8.40 38.59 27.64
CA SER A 127 -8.00 39.23 26.39
C SER A 127 -8.06 38.20 25.26
N PRO A 128 -8.55 38.53 24.05
CA PRO A 128 -8.44 37.67 22.89
C PRO A 128 -6.97 37.60 22.47
N GLY A 129 -6.16 36.89 23.25
CA GLY A 129 -4.82 36.51 22.86
C GLY A 129 -4.92 35.67 21.58
N PRO A 130 -3.92 35.75 20.68
CA PRO A 130 -3.93 35.00 19.44
C PRO A 130 -4.21 33.54 19.78
N ALA A 131 -5.35 33.03 19.29
CA ALA A 131 -5.98 31.77 19.64
C ALA A 131 -4.96 30.77 20.18
N ALA A 132 -4.83 30.73 21.51
CA ALA A 132 -3.99 29.73 22.14
C ALA A 132 -4.63 28.40 21.76
N VAL A 133 -3.90 27.63 20.96
CA VAL A 133 -4.15 26.23 20.62
C VAL A 133 -4.20 25.46 21.93
N ARG A 134 -5.33 25.54 22.63
CA ARG A 134 -5.60 24.80 23.87
C ARG A 134 -6.19 23.47 23.46
N SER A 135 -5.26 22.58 23.13
CA SER A 135 -5.24 21.18 23.55
C SER A 135 -6.61 20.48 23.69
N SER A 136 -6.97 19.74 22.64
CA SER A 136 -7.54 18.40 22.78
C SER A 136 -6.73 17.47 21.86
N HIS A 137 -5.77 16.77 22.46
CA HIS A 137 -5.10 15.55 21.98
C HIS A 137 -4.90 15.33 20.47
N ALA A 138 -4.31 16.28 19.74
CA ALA A 138 -3.73 16.03 18.42
C ALA A 138 -2.19 15.98 18.52
N PRO A 139 -1.51 14.98 17.93
CA PRO A 139 -0.06 14.98 17.86
C PRO A 139 0.39 16.13 16.95
N ARG A 140 1.11 17.07 17.56
CA ARG A 140 1.74 18.22 16.92
C ARG A 140 2.76 17.73 15.89
N MET A 141 2.36 17.62 14.62
CA MET A 141 3.31 17.53 13.51
C MET A 141 4.04 18.88 13.45
N ARG A 142 5.36 18.88 13.68
CA ARG A 142 6.20 20.04 13.46
C ARG A 142 6.21 20.36 11.97
N GLN A 143 5.54 21.44 11.63
CA GLN A 143 5.71 22.17 10.37
C GLN A 143 7.16 22.64 10.28
N PHE A 144 7.90 22.15 9.28
CA PHE A 144 9.21 22.67 8.94
C PHE A 144 9.06 24.11 8.44
N GLY A 145 9.77 25.02 9.08
CA GLY A 145 9.81 26.44 8.72
C GLY A 145 10.50 26.63 7.38
N PHE A 146 9.76 27.17 6.41
CA PHE A 146 10.34 27.95 5.33
C PHE A 146 10.80 29.29 5.92
N GLN A 147 12.10 29.41 6.21
CA GLN A 147 12.76 30.71 6.20
C GLN A 147 13.17 30.99 4.77
N ALA A 148 12.46 31.91 4.14
CA ALA A 148 12.94 32.62 2.97
C ALA A 148 13.98 33.64 3.46
N GLU A 149 15.26 33.30 3.33
CA GLU A 149 16.32 34.29 3.31
C GLU A 149 16.95 34.31 1.92
N THR A 150 16.94 35.51 1.37
CA THR A 150 17.49 35.95 0.10
C THR A 150 19.02 35.94 0.16
N SER A 151 19.67 35.03 -0.57
CA SER A 151 21.04 35.21 -1.04
C SER A 151 21.29 34.37 -2.30
N GLU A 152 21.39 35.01 -3.46
CA GLU A 152 22.32 34.55 -4.51
C GLU A 152 23.74 34.53 -3.92
N PRO A 153 24.66 33.60 -4.29
CA PRO A 153 25.13 33.50 -5.68
C PRO A 153 25.59 32.11 -6.19
N ALA A 154 25.79 32.07 -7.52
CA ALA A 154 26.76 31.26 -8.28
C ALA A 154 26.54 29.74 -8.43
N SER A 155 26.17 29.36 -9.65
CA SER A 155 26.35 28.02 -10.23
C SER A 155 27.83 27.60 -10.28
N PRO A 156 28.11 26.29 -10.23
CA PRO A 156 28.93 25.71 -11.29
C PRO A 156 28.29 24.46 -11.93
N PRO A 157 28.72 24.07 -13.14
CA PRO A 157 28.07 23.05 -13.97
C PRO A 157 28.81 21.73 -13.90
N ILE A 158 28.20 20.60 -13.48
CA ILE A 158 28.78 19.27 -13.74
C ILE A 158 27.68 18.21 -13.88
N GLU A 159 27.75 17.52 -15.02
CA GLU A 159 27.10 16.27 -15.41
C GLU A 159 27.43 15.12 -14.43
N GLY A 160 26.52 14.17 -14.19
CA GLY A 160 26.92 12.90 -13.58
C GLY A 160 25.85 12.16 -12.78
N GLU A 161 25.39 11.03 -13.35
CA GLU A 161 25.05 9.78 -12.65
C GLU A 161 24.14 9.83 -11.41
N VAL A 162 22.84 9.57 -11.64
CA VAL A 162 21.89 9.13 -10.62
C VAL A 162 22.27 7.73 -10.14
N ASN A 163 22.91 7.67 -8.96
CA ASN A 163 23.25 6.44 -8.27
C ASN A 163 22.03 5.95 -7.45
N PRO A 164 21.38 4.80 -7.77
CA PRO A 164 20.13 4.35 -7.14
C PRO A 164 20.29 3.84 -5.70
N THR A 165 21.52 3.77 -5.18
CA THR A 165 21.85 3.11 -3.90
C THR A 165 21.51 3.98 -2.67
N GLY A 166 21.59 5.32 -2.77
CA GLY A 166 21.30 6.20 -1.62
C GLY A 166 19.81 6.32 -1.28
N MET A 167 18.93 6.00 -2.22
CA MET A 167 17.47 6.06 -2.02
C MET A 167 16.98 4.86 -1.17
N GLN A 168 17.65 3.71 -1.27
CA GLN A 168 17.31 2.52 -0.47
C GLN A 168 17.74 2.66 0.99
N SER A 169 18.89 3.28 1.27
CA SER A 169 19.34 3.53 2.66
C SER A 169 18.42 4.51 3.38
N ALA A 170 17.99 5.58 2.71
CA ALA A 170 17.02 6.53 3.27
C ALA A 170 15.65 5.88 3.56
N GLN A 171 15.22 4.94 2.71
CA GLN A 171 14.00 4.16 2.94
C GLN A 171 14.13 3.20 4.13
N LEU A 172 15.28 2.55 4.30
CA LEU A 172 15.56 1.67 5.44
C LEU A 172 15.62 2.44 6.77
N GLU A 173 16.24 3.62 6.79
CA GLU A 173 16.26 4.50 7.96
C GLU A 173 14.85 4.99 8.31
N HIS A 174 14.02 5.31 7.31
CA HIS A 174 12.63 5.69 7.52
C HIS A 174 11.81 4.55 8.15
N LEU A 175 12.00 3.31 7.66
CA LEU A 175 11.35 2.13 8.22
C LEU A 175 11.77 1.86 9.66
N GLU A 176 13.06 2.00 9.98
CA GLU A 176 13.56 1.82 11.34
C GLU A 176 13.01 2.90 12.29
N ASN A 177 12.91 4.15 11.82
CA ASN A 177 12.27 5.22 12.58
C ASN A 177 10.78 4.95 12.87
N ILE A 178 10.04 4.44 11.88
CA ILE A 178 8.65 4.01 12.08
C ILE A 178 8.57 2.88 13.11
N ARG A 179 9.45 1.88 13.00
CA ARG A 179 9.48 0.74 13.92
C ARG A 179 9.72 1.20 15.36
N MET A 180 10.69 2.08 15.57
CA MET A 180 11.00 2.65 16.88
C MET A 180 9.83 3.49 17.42
N LEU A 181 9.13 4.22 16.56
CA LEU A 181 7.94 4.97 16.95
C LEU A 181 6.80 4.05 17.40
N VAL A 182 6.53 2.98 16.65
CA VAL A 182 5.49 1.99 16.99
C VAL A 182 5.79 1.34 18.34
N LEU A 183 7.02 0.86 18.55
CA LEU A 183 7.46 0.31 19.84
C LEU A 183 7.29 1.31 21.00
N GLY A 184 7.66 2.58 20.78
CA GLY A 184 7.48 3.63 21.78
C GLY A 184 6.00 3.96 22.06
N MET A 185 5.15 3.87 21.05
CA MET A 185 3.70 4.05 21.20
C MET A 185 3.07 2.89 21.97
N ASP A 186 3.45 1.64 21.66
CA ASP A 186 2.97 0.45 22.37
C ASP A 186 3.37 0.47 23.85
N GLN A 187 4.58 0.90 24.16
CA GLN A 187 5.04 1.05 25.55
C GLN A 187 4.23 2.10 26.31
N LYS A 188 3.93 3.24 25.67
CA LYS A 188 3.11 4.31 26.28
C LYS A 188 1.66 3.87 26.48
N LEU A 189 1.09 3.16 25.50
CA LEU A 189 -0.27 2.61 25.59
C LEU A 189 -0.37 1.57 26.71
N SER A 190 0.61 0.67 26.81
CA SER A 190 0.70 -0.32 27.89
C SER A 190 0.78 0.36 29.27
N SER A 191 1.67 1.35 29.43
CA SER A 191 1.78 2.11 30.69
C SER A 191 0.48 2.84 31.06
N ARG A 192 -0.24 3.36 30.06
CA ARG A 192 -1.54 4.01 30.26
C ARG A 192 -2.64 3.01 30.62
N ALA A 193 -2.61 1.81 30.04
CA ALA A 193 -3.53 0.74 30.42
C ALA A 193 -3.35 0.34 31.89
N ASP A 194 -2.10 0.15 32.34
CA ASP A 194 -1.80 -0.19 33.74
C ASP A 194 -2.27 0.90 34.73
N THR A 195 -2.11 2.18 34.36
CA THR A 195 -2.55 3.29 35.22
C THR A 195 -4.08 3.39 35.26
N LEU A 196 -4.76 3.18 34.13
CA LEU A 196 -6.23 3.14 34.09
C LEU A 196 -6.77 1.95 34.89
N GLU A 197 -6.17 0.78 34.79
CA GLU A 197 -6.56 -0.40 35.56
C GLU A 197 -6.44 -0.14 37.07
N LYS A 198 -5.34 0.48 37.53
CA LYS A 198 -5.17 0.88 38.93
C LYS A 198 -6.22 1.90 39.38
N LEU A 199 -6.60 2.84 38.52
CA LEU A 199 -7.63 3.83 38.84
C LEU A 199 -9.02 3.19 38.94
N VAL A 200 -9.34 2.26 38.03
CA VAL A 200 -10.61 1.50 38.07
C VAL A 200 -10.67 0.65 39.34
N GLN A 201 -9.62 -0.11 39.67
CA GLN A 201 -9.56 -0.90 40.90
C GLN A 201 -9.75 -0.04 42.16
N ARG A 202 -9.17 1.18 42.18
CA ARG A 202 -9.36 2.11 43.29
C ARG A 202 -10.81 2.60 43.36
N ALA A 203 -11.40 2.98 42.23
CA ALA A 203 -12.79 3.43 42.17
C ALA A 203 -13.76 2.32 42.64
N ASP A 204 -13.53 1.07 42.22
CA ASP A 204 -14.33 -0.08 42.65
C ASP A 204 -14.20 -0.34 44.15
N SER A 205 -13.00 -0.16 44.71
CA SER A 205 -12.78 -0.30 46.16
C SER A 205 -13.51 0.78 46.97
N GLU A 206 -13.54 2.03 46.48
CA GLU A 206 -14.30 3.11 47.12
C GLU A 206 -15.81 2.89 46.97
N LEU A 207 -16.27 2.42 45.81
CA LEU A 207 -17.67 2.04 45.61
C LEU A 207 -18.10 0.93 46.58
N ALA A 208 -17.24 -0.07 46.82
CA ALA A 208 -17.52 -1.14 47.77
C ALA A 208 -17.64 -0.60 49.22
N LYS A 209 -16.75 0.32 49.63
CA LYS A 209 -16.81 0.97 50.94
C LYS A 209 -18.10 1.80 51.12
N VAL A 210 -18.47 2.58 50.11
CA VAL A 210 -19.71 3.39 50.14
C VAL A 210 -20.95 2.49 50.22
N LYS A 211 -20.98 1.39 49.47
CA LYS A 211 -22.07 0.40 49.56
C LYS A 211 -22.17 -0.22 50.95
N GLN A 212 -21.05 -0.61 51.56
CA GLN A 212 -21.04 -1.16 52.92
C GLN A 212 -21.52 -0.13 53.96
N ALA A 213 -21.06 1.12 53.85
CA ALA A 213 -21.51 2.21 54.73
C ALA A 213 -23.02 2.50 54.59
N SER A 214 -23.55 2.45 53.36
CA SER A 214 -24.99 2.62 53.09
C SER A 214 -25.82 1.49 53.71
N VAL A 215 -25.35 0.24 53.64
CA VAL A 215 -26.05 -0.91 54.24
C VAL A 215 -26.04 -0.81 55.77
N ALA A 216 -24.92 -0.39 56.36
CA ALA A 216 -24.82 -0.19 57.81
C ALA A 216 -25.76 0.92 58.33
N LEU A 217 -25.97 1.99 57.54
CA LEU A 217 -26.87 3.10 57.88
C LEU A 217 -28.36 2.75 57.74
N GLN A 218 -28.73 1.79 56.89
CA GLN A 218 -30.12 1.34 56.73
C GLN A 218 -30.54 0.25 57.73
N GLY A 219 -29.57 -0.31 58.48
CA GLY A 219 -29.78 -1.40 59.45
C GLY A 219 -29.75 -0.98 60.92
N SER A 220 -29.65 0.32 61.24
CA SER A 220 -29.86 0.90 62.58
C SER A 220 -31.15 1.72 62.62
#